data_AF-A0A522BI84-F1
#
_entry.id   AF-A0A522BI84-F1
#
_cell.length_a   1.000
_cell.length_b   1.000
_cell.length_c   1.000
_cell.angle_alpha   90.00
_cell.angle_beta   90.00
_cell.angle_gamma   90.00
#
_symmetry.space_group_name_H-M   'P 1'
#
loop_
_entity.id
_entity.type
_entity.pdbx_description
1 polymer ?
#
loop_
_entity_poly.entity_id
_entity_poly.type
_entity_poly.pdbx_seq_one_letter_code
_entity_poly.pdbx_strand_id
1 'polypeptide(L)'
;MGFLSGIRDKVIDFFDGAGGNDKKNNSGKRIAPTKVPKSPPAPEKNHTPTIGGLKVAQRDYPDKDKYLTDKERNKIIEQAKQWDKTPYPKGEKYSGANAVKGKGADCSGSTCAIYEAAGFPYEYKYANPNKGPKNFTTTKEFENIPDGVSPRAGDVGWYGNKSGGHMVIYDPKAPKTKNGMTGDSWSARRPGVDYGPANTKMFESQYGKPVWFRYVKKPGKKEP
;
A
#
# COMPACT_ATOMS: atom_id res chain seq x y z
N MET A 1 50.76 -18.73 16.55
CA MET A 1 50.34 -17.74 17.57
C MET A 1 50.07 -16.44 16.82
N GLY A 2 48.91 -15.81 16.75
CA GLY A 2 47.58 -15.98 17.35
C GLY A 2 46.87 -14.61 17.35
N PHE A 3 45.67 -14.53 16.75
CA PHE A 3 44.52 -13.64 17.05
C PHE A 3 44.59 -12.11 16.73
N LEU A 4 43.78 -11.60 15.78
CA LEU A 4 42.39 -11.04 15.82
C LEU A 4 42.30 -9.59 16.38
N SER A 5 42.00 -8.57 15.56
CA SER A 5 40.68 -8.01 15.17
C SER A 5 39.88 -7.35 16.30
N GLY A 6 39.54 -6.06 16.15
CA GLY A 6 38.65 -5.37 17.08
C GLY A 6 38.25 -3.97 16.64
N ILE A 7 37.24 -3.86 15.76
CA ILE A 7 36.40 -2.67 15.66
C ILE A 7 35.03 -3.09 16.19
N ARG A 8 34.63 -2.47 17.31
CA ARG A 8 33.37 -2.75 18.02
C ARG A 8 32.24 -1.93 17.41
N ASP A 9 31.20 -2.66 17.00
CA ASP A 9 29.88 -2.14 16.64
C ASP A 9 29.19 -1.49 17.85
N LYS A 10 28.57 -0.33 17.60
CA LYS A 10 27.58 0.28 18.50
C LYS A 10 26.21 -0.26 18.13
N VAL A 11 25.74 -1.25 18.87
CA VAL A 11 24.33 -1.65 18.91
C VAL A 11 23.63 -0.75 19.93
N ILE A 12 22.62 -0.02 19.46
CA ILE A 12 21.68 0.73 20.31
C ILE A 12 20.51 -0.22 20.58
N ASP A 13 20.49 -0.82 21.76
CA ASP A 13 19.34 -1.54 22.30
C ASP A 13 18.38 -0.52 22.93
N PHE A 14 17.11 -0.52 22.52
CA PHE A 14 16.04 0.20 23.22
C PHE A 14 14.81 -0.70 23.36
N PHE A 15 14.61 -1.13 24.61
CA PHE A 15 13.40 -1.58 25.31
C PHE A 15 12.51 -2.69 24.72
N ASP A 16 12.40 -3.79 25.48
CA ASP A 16 11.09 -4.33 25.88
C ASP A 16 11.22 -4.97 27.27
N GLY A 17 10.57 -4.34 28.25
CA GLY A 17 10.42 -4.84 29.60
C GLY A 17 8.98 -4.63 30.06
N ALA A 18 8.21 -5.72 30.10
CA ALA A 18 7.07 -5.91 31.00
C ALA A 18 6.54 -7.34 30.83
N GLY A 19 6.97 -8.23 31.73
CA GLY A 19 6.24 -9.45 32.04
C GLY A 19 5.13 -9.15 33.05
N GLY A 20 4.05 -9.93 32.99
CA GLY A 20 2.96 -9.89 33.96
C GLY A 20 1.80 -10.80 33.56
N ASN A 21 1.84 -12.04 34.04
CA ASN A 21 0.71 -12.96 34.09
C ASN A 21 -0.39 -12.40 35.00
N ASP A 22 -1.68 -12.62 34.68
CA ASP A 22 -2.63 -13.14 35.67
C ASP A 22 -3.98 -13.60 35.09
N LYS A 23 -4.62 -14.46 35.89
CA LYS A 23 -5.67 -15.43 35.60
C LYS A 23 -7.10 -14.87 35.51
N LYS A 24 -7.96 -15.65 34.81
CA LYS A 24 -9.40 -15.96 35.01
C LYS A 24 -10.33 -14.89 35.59
N ASN A 25 -11.48 -14.67 34.96
CA ASN A 25 -12.81 -14.90 35.58
C ASN A 25 -13.96 -14.84 34.56
N ASN A 26 -14.92 -15.74 34.81
CA ASN A 26 -16.14 -16.01 34.06
C ASN A 26 -17.31 -15.36 34.81
N SER A 27 -18.15 -14.55 34.15
CA SER A 27 -19.52 -14.28 34.61
C SER A 27 -20.34 -13.65 33.47
N GLY A 28 -21.39 -14.35 33.07
CA GLY A 28 -22.30 -13.96 32.00
C GLY A 28 -22.99 -12.63 32.21
N LYS A 29 -23.28 -11.94 31.10
CA LYS A 29 -24.19 -10.81 31.08
C LYS A 29 -25.08 -10.87 29.83
N ARG A 30 -26.37 -10.72 30.08
CA ARG A 30 -27.53 -10.85 29.20
C ARG A 30 -27.42 -10.04 27.91
N ILE A 31 -27.86 -10.65 26.82
CA ILE A 31 -28.04 -10.05 25.50
C ILE A 31 -29.37 -9.26 25.51
N ALA A 32 -29.30 -7.95 25.28
CA ALA A 32 -30.46 -7.09 25.08
C ALA A 32 -30.86 -7.08 23.59
N PRO A 33 -32.16 -6.91 23.26
CA PRO A 33 -32.64 -7.01 21.89
C PRO A 33 -32.13 -5.86 21.00
N THR A 34 -31.68 -6.26 19.81
CA THR A 34 -31.21 -5.46 18.68
C THR A 34 -32.25 -4.45 18.22
N LYS A 35 -31.93 -3.15 18.34
CA LYS A 35 -32.62 -2.08 17.62
C LYS A 35 -32.23 -2.12 16.14
N VAL A 36 -33.23 -2.22 15.28
CA VAL A 36 -33.12 -2.13 13.82
C VAL A 36 -32.46 -0.80 13.43
N PRO A 37 -31.44 -0.79 12.56
CA PRO A 37 -30.83 0.44 12.06
C PRO A 37 -31.80 1.18 11.13
N LYS A 38 -32.01 2.47 11.40
CA LYS A 38 -32.70 3.39 10.49
C LYS A 38 -31.89 3.48 9.18
N SER A 39 -32.60 3.53 8.05
CA SER A 39 -32.04 3.67 6.71
C SER A 39 -30.99 4.79 6.64
N PRO A 40 -29.88 4.60 5.89
CA PRO A 40 -28.91 5.66 5.71
C PRO A 40 -29.53 6.87 5.01
N PRO A 41 -29.13 8.11 5.38
CA PRO A 41 -29.56 9.30 4.66
C PRO A 41 -29.10 9.24 3.20
N ALA A 42 -29.91 9.83 2.32
CA ALA A 42 -29.60 9.95 0.90
C ALA A 42 -28.21 10.60 0.68
N PRO A 43 -27.48 10.22 -0.38
CA PRO A 43 -26.16 10.78 -0.66
C PRO A 43 -26.27 12.30 -0.82
N GLU A 44 -25.57 13.00 0.07
CA GLU A 44 -25.40 14.44 0.06
C GLU A 44 -24.76 14.84 -1.28
N LYS A 45 -25.36 15.82 -1.96
CA LYS A 45 -24.88 16.30 -3.26
C LYS A 45 -23.44 16.79 -3.10
N ASN A 46 -22.54 16.27 -3.94
CA ASN A 46 -21.13 16.64 -3.99
C ASN A 46 -20.97 18.17 -4.00
N HIS A 47 -20.65 18.76 -2.85
CA HIS A 47 -20.20 20.13 -2.77
C HIS A 47 -18.74 20.16 -3.24
N THR A 48 -18.53 20.65 -4.45
CA THR A 48 -17.20 21.01 -4.95
C THR A 48 -16.64 22.12 -4.05
N PRO A 49 -15.52 21.91 -3.32
CA PRO A 49 -14.94 22.97 -2.53
C PRO A 49 -14.31 24.01 -3.45
N THR A 50 -14.79 25.25 -3.36
CA THR A 50 -14.23 26.40 -4.07
C THR A 50 -13.18 27.04 -3.17
N ILE A 51 -11.90 26.93 -3.50
CA ILE A 51 -10.83 27.73 -2.89
C ILE A 51 -10.40 28.77 -3.92
N GLY A 52 -10.66 30.06 -3.65
CA GLY A 52 -10.08 31.16 -4.40
C GLY A 52 -10.72 31.51 -5.75
N GLY A 53 -12.01 31.23 -5.98
CA GLY A 53 -12.75 31.75 -7.15
C GLY A 53 -12.35 31.17 -8.52
N LEU A 54 -11.30 30.36 -8.60
CA LEU A 54 -11.00 29.51 -9.74
C LEU A 54 -11.68 28.15 -9.50
N LYS A 55 -12.65 27.82 -10.36
CA LYS A 55 -13.00 26.42 -10.57
C LYS A 55 -11.71 25.74 -11.02
N VAL A 56 -11.02 25.05 -10.10
CA VAL A 56 -10.07 24.03 -10.51
C VAL A 56 -10.94 23.01 -11.20
N ALA A 57 -11.09 23.15 -12.52
CA ALA A 57 -11.61 22.07 -13.33
C ALA A 57 -10.86 20.84 -12.84
N GLN A 58 -11.59 19.83 -12.36
CA GLN A 58 -11.07 18.48 -12.47
C GLN A 58 -10.53 18.44 -13.90
N ARG A 59 -9.21 18.45 -14.07
CA ARG A 59 -8.63 18.21 -15.38
C ARG A 59 -9.11 16.81 -15.70
N ASP A 60 -10.25 16.76 -16.39
CA ASP A 60 -10.78 15.59 -17.03
C ASP A 60 -9.61 15.11 -17.86
N TYR A 61 -8.93 14.07 -17.37
CA TYR A 61 -7.90 13.44 -18.14
C TYR A 61 -8.60 13.05 -19.46
N PRO A 62 -8.14 13.57 -20.60
CA PRO A 62 -8.89 13.54 -21.87
C PRO A 62 -9.03 12.13 -22.48
N ASP A 63 -8.73 11.10 -21.71
CA ASP A 63 -8.53 9.73 -22.17
C ASP A 63 -9.12 8.76 -21.13
N LYS A 64 -10.46 8.83 -20.96
CA LYS A 64 -11.21 7.97 -20.03
C LYS A 64 -10.96 6.47 -20.28
N ASP A 65 -10.59 6.13 -21.52
CA ASP A 65 -10.32 4.77 -21.96
C ASP A 65 -8.86 4.33 -21.72
N LYS A 66 -7.97 5.27 -21.44
CA LYS A 66 -6.55 5.01 -21.18
C LYS A 66 -6.30 4.43 -19.79
N TYR A 67 -7.05 4.85 -18.79
CA TYR A 67 -6.82 4.48 -17.40
C TYR A 67 -7.93 3.55 -16.85
N LEU A 68 -7.65 2.91 -15.72
CA LEU A 68 -8.64 2.11 -15.00
C LEU A 68 -9.82 2.97 -14.52
N THR A 69 -11.04 2.49 -14.78
CA THR A 69 -12.29 3.02 -14.21
C THR A 69 -12.32 2.82 -12.69
N ASP A 70 -13.21 3.52 -12.01
CA ASP A 70 -13.36 3.42 -10.54
C ASP A 70 -13.68 1.98 -10.09
N LYS A 71 -14.53 1.28 -10.86
CA LYS A 71 -14.86 -0.12 -10.61
C LYS A 71 -13.64 -1.04 -10.73
N GLU A 72 -12.79 -0.80 -11.73
CA GLU A 72 -11.57 -1.57 -11.93
C GLU A 72 -10.53 -1.29 -10.85
N ARG A 73 -10.34 -0.02 -10.48
CA ARG A 73 -9.43 0.35 -9.38
C ARG A 73 -9.88 -0.26 -8.05
N ASN A 74 -11.19 -0.32 -7.80
CA ASN A 74 -11.71 -1.00 -6.62
C ASN A 74 -11.36 -2.50 -6.60
N LYS A 75 -11.24 -3.18 -7.75
CA LYS A 75 -10.76 -4.59 -7.76
C LYS A 75 -9.35 -4.70 -7.19
N ILE A 76 -8.46 -3.76 -7.51
CA ILE A 76 -7.09 -3.73 -6.96
C ILE A 76 -7.15 -3.57 -5.43
N ILE A 77 -8.00 -2.66 -4.94
CA ILE A 77 -8.16 -2.43 -3.50
C ILE A 77 -8.75 -3.65 -2.79
N GLU A 78 -9.78 -4.29 -3.35
CA GLU A 78 -10.36 -5.51 -2.79
C GLU A 78 -9.35 -6.66 -2.76
N GLN A 79 -8.48 -6.76 -3.77
CA GLN A 79 -7.38 -7.71 -3.71
C GLN A 79 -6.36 -7.34 -2.63
N ALA A 80 -5.93 -6.09 -2.54
CA ALA A 80 -4.98 -5.63 -1.51
C ALA A 80 -5.47 -5.95 -0.08
N LYS A 81 -6.75 -5.73 0.20
CA LYS A 81 -7.38 -6.10 1.49
C LYS A 81 -7.22 -7.58 1.83
N GLN A 82 -7.33 -8.47 0.85
CA GLN A 82 -7.21 -9.92 1.08
C GLN A 82 -5.78 -10.36 1.44
N TRP A 83 -4.78 -9.52 1.17
CA TRP A 83 -3.40 -9.78 1.57
C TRP A 83 -3.10 -9.34 3.00
N ASP A 84 -4.04 -8.68 3.69
CA ASP A 84 -3.88 -8.30 5.09
C ASP A 84 -3.42 -9.50 5.94
N LYS A 85 -2.46 -9.26 6.83
CA LYS A 85 -1.79 -10.26 7.68
C LYS A 85 -0.90 -11.26 6.92
N THR A 86 -0.64 -11.07 5.62
CA THR A 86 0.41 -11.84 4.93
C THR A 86 1.77 -11.46 5.52
N PRO A 87 2.57 -12.40 6.05
CA PRO A 87 3.82 -12.06 6.71
C PRO A 87 4.84 -11.48 5.74
N TYR A 88 5.74 -10.65 6.25
CA TYR A 88 6.91 -10.24 5.48
C TYR A 88 7.97 -11.35 5.57
N PRO A 89 8.51 -11.85 4.44
CA PRO A 89 9.41 -13.00 4.43
C PRO A 89 10.76 -12.66 5.07
N LYS A 90 11.34 -13.64 5.78
CA LYS A 90 12.74 -13.60 6.23
C LYS A 90 13.58 -14.34 5.18
N GLY A 91 14.10 -13.62 4.19
CA GLY A 91 14.92 -14.16 3.11
C GLY A 91 14.21 -14.24 1.76
N GLU A 92 14.77 -15.03 0.82
CA GLU A 92 14.28 -15.06 -0.57
C GLU A 92 12.98 -15.83 -0.76
N LYS A 93 12.68 -16.78 0.16
CA LYS A 93 11.45 -17.57 0.11
C LYS A 93 10.24 -16.65 0.28
N TYR A 94 9.42 -16.57 -0.77
CA TYR A 94 8.25 -15.68 -0.89
C TYR A 94 8.57 -14.17 -1.03
N SER A 95 9.79 -13.83 -1.42
CA SER A 95 10.16 -12.46 -1.79
C SER A 95 10.02 -12.22 -3.29
N GLY A 96 9.84 -10.96 -3.67
CA GLY A 96 9.70 -10.49 -5.04
C GLY A 96 8.63 -11.21 -5.84
N ALA A 97 8.99 -11.67 -7.05
CA ALA A 97 8.09 -12.41 -7.93
C ALA A 97 7.54 -13.72 -7.33
N ASN A 98 8.12 -14.22 -6.23
CA ASN A 98 7.67 -15.42 -5.54
C ASN A 98 6.65 -15.15 -4.44
N ALA A 99 6.13 -13.92 -4.31
CA ALA A 99 5.17 -13.56 -3.27
C ALA A 99 3.92 -14.46 -3.30
N VAL A 100 3.50 -14.95 -2.14
CA VAL A 100 2.31 -15.80 -1.99
C VAL A 100 1.44 -15.28 -0.85
N LYS A 101 0.18 -14.95 -1.17
CA LYS A 101 -0.82 -14.49 -0.22
C LYS A 101 -0.93 -15.44 0.98
N GLY A 102 -0.88 -14.89 2.19
CA GLY A 102 -0.92 -15.64 3.44
C GLY A 102 0.36 -16.42 3.81
N LYS A 103 1.38 -16.49 2.93
CA LYS A 103 2.65 -17.19 3.22
C LYS A 103 3.86 -16.26 3.30
N GLY A 104 3.89 -15.23 2.47
CA GLY A 104 4.98 -14.26 2.46
C GLY A 104 4.93 -13.30 1.28
N ALA A 105 5.22 -12.02 1.51
CA ALA A 105 5.47 -11.05 0.45
C ALA A 105 6.30 -9.85 0.90
N ASP A 106 7.17 -9.35 0.01
CA ASP A 106 7.75 -8.01 0.14
C ASP A 106 6.87 -6.93 -0.55
N CYS A 107 7.27 -5.66 -0.43
CA CYS A 107 6.52 -4.53 -0.98
C CYS A 107 6.27 -4.63 -2.50
N SER A 108 7.29 -5.01 -3.27
CA SER A 108 7.21 -5.12 -4.73
C SER A 108 6.46 -6.37 -5.18
N GLY A 109 6.68 -7.49 -4.49
CA GLY A 109 6.09 -8.79 -4.79
C GLY A 109 4.59 -8.80 -4.52
N SER A 110 4.18 -8.33 -3.34
CA SER A 110 2.74 -8.17 -3.02
C SER A 110 2.05 -7.24 -4.01
N THR A 111 2.65 -6.11 -4.36
CA THR A 111 2.07 -5.19 -5.35
C THR A 111 1.84 -5.90 -6.68
N CYS A 112 2.83 -6.61 -7.21
CA CYS A 112 2.70 -7.33 -8.48
C CYS A 112 1.59 -8.38 -8.45
N ALA A 113 1.60 -9.24 -7.43
CA ALA A 113 0.63 -10.31 -7.30
C ALA A 113 -0.81 -9.80 -7.06
N ILE A 114 -0.98 -8.66 -6.39
CA ILE A 114 -2.29 -8.00 -6.20
C ILE A 114 -2.84 -7.51 -7.54
N TYR A 115 -2.01 -6.86 -8.36
CA TYR A 115 -2.42 -6.37 -9.67
C TYR A 115 -2.77 -7.53 -10.61
N GLU A 116 -1.97 -8.58 -10.61
CA GLU A 116 -2.25 -9.81 -11.36
C GLU A 116 -3.60 -10.43 -10.95
N ALA A 117 -3.82 -10.61 -9.65
CA ALA A 117 -5.09 -11.14 -9.13
C ALA A 117 -6.30 -10.23 -9.39
N ALA A 118 -6.09 -8.93 -9.58
CA ALA A 118 -7.12 -7.97 -9.95
C ALA A 118 -7.44 -7.95 -11.46
N GLY A 119 -6.66 -8.67 -12.28
CA GLY A 119 -6.78 -8.70 -13.74
C GLY A 119 -6.01 -7.61 -14.47
N PHE A 120 -5.02 -6.99 -13.82
CA PHE A 120 -4.19 -5.91 -14.37
C PHE A 120 -2.71 -6.27 -14.29
N PRO A 121 -2.28 -7.41 -14.89
CA PRO A 121 -0.91 -7.87 -14.76
C PRO A 121 0.08 -6.88 -15.38
N TYR A 122 1.23 -6.71 -14.72
CA TYR A 122 2.35 -5.95 -15.22
C TYR A 122 3.65 -6.73 -15.02
N GLU A 123 4.70 -6.36 -15.74
CA GLU A 123 6.00 -7.02 -15.58
C GLU A 123 6.58 -6.73 -14.19
N TYR A 124 6.89 -7.77 -13.42
CA TYR A 124 7.45 -7.61 -12.08
C TYR A 124 8.74 -6.77 -12.09
N LYS A 125 8.80 -5.76 -11.21
CA LYS A 125 9.99 -4.92 -10.98
C LYS A 125 10.28 -4.81 -9.49
N TYR A 126 11.52 -5.11 -9.13
CA TYR A 126 12.00 -4.91 -7.76
C TYR A 126 12.06 -3.42 -7.42
N ALA A 127 11.77 -3.06 -6.15
CA ALA A 127 11.91 -1.70 -5.63
C ALA A 127 13.41 -1.35 -5.40
N ASN A 128 14.19 -1.29 -6.47
CA ASN A 128 15.63 -1.06 -6.41
C ASN A 128 15.95 0.45 -6.31
N PRO A 129 16.53 0.94 -5.21
CA PRO A 129 16.85 2.36 -5.05
C PRO A 129 17.85 2.88 -6.10
N ASN A 130 18.79 2.04 -6.54
CA ASN A 130 19.84 2.44 -7.50
C ASN A 130 19.31 2.68 -8.91
N LYS A 131 18.20 2.01 -9.26
CA LYS A 131 17.50 2.24 -10.53
C LYS A 131 16.40 3.30 -10.42
N GLY A 132 16.08 3.71 -9.19
CA GLY A 132 15.09 4.72 -8.89
C GLY A 132 13.68 4.34 -9.36
N PRO A 133 12.78 5.35 -9.49
CA PRO A 133 11.42 5.14 -9.98
C PRO A 133 11.40 4.61 -11.41
N LYS A 134 12.48 4.86 -12.17
CA LYS A 134 12.61 4.45 -13.57
C LYS A 134 12.51 2.94 -13.76
N ASN A 135 12.93 2.15 -12.75
CA ASN A 135 12.79 0.70 -12.81
C ASN A 135 11.32 0.29 -12.93
N PHE A 136 10.45 0.99 -12.19
CA PHE A 136 9.02 0.76 -12.17
C PHE A 136 8.32 1.34 -13.41
N THR A 137 8.79 2.47 -13.95
CA THR A 137 8.25 3.06 -15.20
C THR A 137 8.70 2.38 -16.49
N THR A 138 9.60 1.40 -16.44
CA THR A 138 9.97 0.67 -17.68
C THR A 138 8.85 -0.23 -18.18
N THR A 139 7.83 -0.49 -17.36
CA THR A 139 6.65 -1.23 -17.76
C THR A 139 5.73 -0.31 -18.57
N LYS A 140 5.26 -0.77 -19.73
CA LYS A 140 4.31 -0.02 -20.57
C LYS A 140 2.95 0.18 -19.89
N GLU A 141 2.74 -0.52 -18.78
CA GLU A 141 1.52 -0.58 -17.98
C GLU A 141 1.41 0.54 -16.95
N PHE A 142 2.46 1.33 -16.70
CA PHE A 142 2.42 2.42 -15.72
C PHE A 142 2.92 3.74 -16.29
N GLU A 143 2.19 4.80 -15.97
CA GLU A 143 2.60 6.19 -16.23
C GLU A 143 2.83 6.95 -14.94
N ASN A 144 3.82 7.84 -14.98
CA ASN A 144 4.06 8.78 -13.88
C ASN A 144 2.89 9.76 -13.76
N ILE A 145 2.41 9.93 -12.53
CA ILE A 145 1.42 10.95 -12.18
C ILE A 145 2.18 12.27 -11.97
N PRO A 146 1.87 13.34 -12.74
CA PRO A 146 2.57 14.61 -12.60
C PRO A 146 2.47 15.18 -11.19
N ASP A 147 3.51 15.91 -10.78
CA ASP A 147 3.52 16.62 -9.51
C ASP A 147 2.29 17.54 -9.38
N GLY A 148 1.71 17.57 -8.18
CA GLY A 148 0.49 18.33 -7.89
C GLY A 148 -0.82 17.62 -8.26
N VAL A 149 -0.77 16.50 -8.99
CA VAL A 149 -1.94 15.63 -9.20
C VAL A 149 -2.03 14.61 -8.08
N SER A 150 -3.17 14.58 -7.39
CA SER A 150 -3.38 13.63 -6.29
C SER A 150 -3.48 12.17 -6.80
N PRO A 151 -2.90 11.20 -6.07
CA PRO A 151 -3.09 9.79 -6.37
C PRO A 151 -4.56 9.39 -6.17
N ARG A 152 -4.98 8.34 -6.88
CA ARG A 152 -6.30 7.72 -6.81
C ARG A 152 -6.16 6.32 -6.23
N ALA A 153 -7.25 5.81 -5.65
CA ALA A 153 -7.27 4.44 -5.15
C ALA A 153 -6.76 3.46 -6.21
N GLY A 154 -5.84 2.58 -5.85
CA GLY A 154 -5.20 1.64 -6.77
C GLY A 154 -4.08 2.24 -7.63
N ASP A 155 -3.59 3.44 -7.35
CA ASP A 155 -2.30 3.93 -7.87
C ASP A 155 -1.14 3.40 -7.00
N VAL A 156 0.06 3.28 -7.58
CA VAL A 156 1.26 2.79 -6.86
C VAL A 156 2.13 3.96 -6.46
N GLY A 157 2.51 4.03 -5.18
CA GLY A 157 3.51 4.96 -4.70
C GLY A 157 4.85 4.25 -4.61
N TRP A 158 5.85 4.75 -5.32
CA TRP A 158 7.24 4.31 -5.18
C TRP A 158 8.02 5.30 -4.34
N TYR A 159 8.75 4.78 -3.36
CA TYR A 159 9.65 5.52 -2.51
C TYR A 159 11.06 5.00 -2.74
N GLY A 160 12.06 5.87 -2.67
CA GLY A 160 13.42 5.40 -2.61
C GLY A 160 14.44 6.47 -2.32
N ASN A 161 15.47 6.07 -1.60
CA ASN A 161 16.64 6.86 -1.29
C ASN A 161 17.89 5.96 -1.28
N LYS A 162 19.03 6.47 -0.79
CA LYS A 162 20.28 5.70 -0.71
C LYS A 162 20.18 4.44 0.17
N SER A 163 19.19 4.36 1.06
CA SER A 163 19.05 3.29 2.05
C SER A 163 18.08 2.18 1.63
N GLY A 164 17.30 2.36 0.56
CA GLY A 164 16.33 1.37 0.13
C GLY A 164 15.23 1.93 -0.77
N GLY A 165 14.47 1.03 -1.38
CA GLY A 165 13.24 1.34 -2.10
C GLY A 165 12.04 0.71 -1.40
N HIS A 166 10.87 1.34 -1.55
CA HIS A 166 9.62 0.85 -0.98
C HIS A 166 8.44 1.15 -1.92
N MET A 167 7.38 0.34 -1.81
CA MET A 167 6.20 0.47 -2.65
C MET A 167 4.93 0.33 -1.82
N VAL A 168 3.90 1.08 -2.21
CA VAL A 168 2.57 1.04 -1.60
C VAL A 168 1.49 1.07 -2.68
N ILE A 169 0.33 0.51 -2.37
CA ILE A 169 -0.90 0.73 -3.14
C ILE A 169 -1.71 1.79 -2.41
N TYR A 170 -2.03 2.90 -3.07
CA TYR A 170 -2.82 3.97 -2.46
C TYR A 170 -4.27 3.55 -2.27
N ASP A 171 -4.80 3.78 -1.08
CA ASP A 171 -6.22 3.62 -0.76
C ASP A 171 -6.62 4.68 0.27
N PRO A 172 -7.27 5.78 -0.14
CA PRO A 172 -7.65 6.84 0.78
C PRO A 172 -8.66 6.39 1.85
N LYS A 173 -9.18 5.15 1.75
CA LYS A 173 -10.12 4.53 2.69
C LYS A 173 -9.51 3.34 3.41
N ALA A 174 -8.19 3.16 3.38
CA ALA A 174 -7.52 2.12 4.15
C ALA A 174 -7.84 2.29 5.66
N PRO A 175 -8.06 1.20 6.41
CA PRO A 175 -8.37 1.30 7.82
C PRO A 175 -7.16 1.78 8.62
N LYS A 176 -7.35 2.10 9.90
CA LYS A 176 -6.25 2.51 10.77
C LYS A 176 -5.16 1.44 10.81
N THR A 177 -3.92 1.88 10.85
CA THR A 177 -2.76 1.01 11.05
C THR A 177 -2.81 0.33 12.43
N LYS A 178 -2.03 -0.74 12.63
CA LYS A 178 -1.95 -1.44 13.93
C LYS A 178 -1.58 -0.52 15.11
N ASN A 179 -0.84 0.56 14.86
CA ASN A 179 -0.48 1.59 15.86
C ASN A 179 -1.47 2.78 15.91
N GLY A 180 -2.67 2.67 15.33
CA GLY A 180 -3.74 3.65 15.46
C GLY A 180 -3.66 4.88 14.55
N MET A 181 -2.67 4.97 13.66
CA MET A 181 -2.57 6.05 12.67
C MET A 181 -3.62 5.87 11.58
N THR A 182 -4.09 6.97 10.98
CA THR A 182 -4.95 6.92 9.79
C THR A 182 -4.23 6.17 8.67
N GLY A 183 -4.84 5.12 8.12
CA GLY A 183 -4.34 4.45 6.93
C GLY A 183 -4.76 5.21 5.68
N ASP A 184 -3.90 5.21 4.67
CA ASP A 184 -4.15 5.77 3.34
C ASP A 184 -3.54 4.89 2.22
N SER A 185 -3.06 3.71 2.58
CA SER A 185 -2.38 2.81 1.67
C SER A 185 -2.35 1.38 2.20
N TRP A 186 -1.95 0.43 1.35
CA TRP A 186 -1.68 -0.95 1.69
C TRP A 186 -0.24 -1.32 1.33
N SER A 187 0.48 -1.99 2.23
CA SER A 187 1.89 -2.32 1.99
C SER A 187 2.46 -3.41 2.91
N ALA A 188 3.40 -4.20 2.37
CA ALA A 188 4.35 -5.02 3.11
C ALA A 188 5.59 -4.19 3.47
N ARG A 189 5.69 -3.77 4.73
CA ARG A 189 6.62 -2.69 5.13
C ARG A 189 8.05 -3.14 5.41
N ARG A 190 8.22 -4.17 6.25
CA ARG A 190 9.53 -4.66 6.71
C ARG A 190 9.38 -6.03 7.40
N PRO A 191 10.48 -6.78 7.56
CA PRO A 191 10.48 -8.01 8.35
C PRO A 191 9.85 -7.81 9.74
N GLY A 192 9.03 -8.77 10.18
CA GLY A 192 8.32 -8.71 11.46
C GLY A 192 7.04 -7.87 11.46
N VAL A 193 6.69 -7.23 10.34
CA VAL A 193 5.42 -6.53 10.17
C VAL A 193 4.71 -7.10 8.96
N ASP A 194 3.56 -7.75 9.18
CA ASP A 194 2.73 -8.27 8.10
C ASP A 194 2.27 -7.17 7.14
N TYR A 195 1.99 -7.55 5.90
CA TYR A 195 1.23 -6.76 4.95
C TYR A 195 -0.07 -6.28 5.59
N GLY A 196 -0.40 -5.01 5.36
CA GLY A 196 -1.66 -4.44 5.85
C GLY A 196 -1.76 -2.95 5.61
N PRO A 197 -2.71 -2.29 6.29
CA PRO A 197 -2.94 -0.86 6.16
C PRO A 197 -1.69 -0.07 6.55
N ALA A 198 -1.38 0.97 5.79
CA ALA A 198 -0.22 1.81 5.91
C ALA A 198 -0.53 3.30 5.80
N ASN A 199 0.40 4.11 6.29
CA ASN A 199 0.32 5.57 6.24
C ASN A 199 1.50 6.09 5.40
N THR A 200 1.21 6.75 4.30
CA THR A 200 2.21 7.24 3.35
C THR A 200 3.23 8.18 3.99
N LYS A 201 2.82 9.01 4.96
CA LYS A 201 3.72 9.94 5.67
C LYS A 201 4.82 9.23 6.46
N MET A 202 4.58 8.01 6.93
CA MET A 202 5.63 7.21 7.57
C MET A 202 6.75 6.85 6.60
N PHE A 203 6.42 6.60 5.34
CA PHE A 203 7.41 6.32 4.31
C PHE A 203 8.05 7.60 3.81
N GLU A 204 7.31 8.71 3.76
CA GLU A 204 7.86 10.01 3.39
C GLU A 204 8.98 10.46 4.34
N SER A 205 8.81 10.27 5.64
CA SER A 205 9.85 10.61 6.61
C SER A 205 11.10 9.73 6.47
N GLN A 206 10.94 8.48 6.02
CA GLN A 206 12.04 7.53 5.87
C GLN A 206 12.75 7.63 4.51
N TYR A 207 12.00 7.83 3.43
CA TYR A 207 12.47 7.71 2.05
C TYR A 207 12.36 9.01 1.24
N GLY A 208 11.65 10.02 1.73
CA GLY A 208 11.29 11.20 0.96
C GLY A 208 9.96 11.04 0.22
N LYS A 209 9.58 12.07 -0.54
CA LYS A 209 8.30 12.09 -1.27
C LYS A 209 8.21 10.93 -2.28
N PRO A 210 7.04 10.26 -2.40
CA PRO A 210 6.85 9.21 -3.39
C PRO A 210 6.78 9.79 -4.80
N VAL A 211 7.16 8.97 -5.78
CA VAL A 211 6.72 9.13 -7.17
C VAL A 211 5.51 8.24 -7.36
N TRP A 212 4.41 8.81 -7.83
CA TRP A 212 3.16 8.09 -8.00
C TRP A 212 2.99 7.59 -9.44
N PHE A 213 2.44 6.39 -9.58
CA PHE A 213 2.21 5.74 -10.86
C PHE A 213 0.78 5.30 -11.02
N ARG A 214 0.23 5.52 -12.21
CA ARG A 214 -1.11 5.10 -12.59
C ARG A 214 -1.05 4.03 -13.65
N TYR A 215 -1.86 2.99 -13.46
CA TYR A 215 -1.96 1.90 -14.42
C TYR A 215 -2.65 2.37 -15.70
N VAL A 216 -2.04 2.08 -16.84
CA VAL A 216 -2.52 2.36 -18.19
C VAL A 216 -3.05 1.07 -18.79
N LYS A 217 -4.31 1.09 -19.23
CA LYS A 217 -4.88 0.00 -20.01
C LYS A 217 -4.12 -0.10 -21.32
N LYS A 218 -3.72 -1.32 -21.68
CA LYS A 218 -3.32 -1.58 -23.06
C LYS A 218 -4.53 -1.21 -23.94
N PRO A 219 -4.35 -0.45 -25.04
CA PRO A 219 -5.44 -0.24 -25.99
C PRO A 219 -5.97 -1.61 -26.34
N GLY A 220 -7.25 -1.84 -26.06
CA GLY A 220 -7.86 -3.15 -26.25
C GLY A 220 -7.56 -3.61 -27.67
N LYS A 221 -6.98 -4.80 -27.82
CA LYS A 221 -7.31 -5.56 -29.02
C LYS A 221 -8.83 -5.64 -28.97
N LYS A 222 -9.52 -4.98 -29.91
CA LYS A 222 -10.95 -5.22 -30.11
C LYS A 222 -11.10 -6.74 -30.13
N GLU A 223 -11.85 -7.29 -29.18
CA GLU A 223 -12.20 -8.70 -29.25
C GLU A 223 -12.80 -8.93 -30.65
N PRO A 224 -12.29 -9.90 -31.42
CA PRO A 224 -12.76 -10.15 -32.78
C PRO A 224 -14.24 -10.55 -32.80
#